data_AF-A0A3P7MR28-F1
#
_entry.id   AF-A0A3P7MR28-F1
#
_cell.length_a   1.000
_cell.length_b   1.000
_cell.length_c   1.000
_cell.angle_alpha   90.00
_cell.angle_beta   90.00
_cell.angle_gamma   90.00
#
_symmetry.space_group_name_H-M   'P 1'
#
loop_
_entity.id
_entity.type
_entity.pdbx_description
1 polymer ?
#
loop_
_entity_poly.entity_id
_entity_poly.type
_entity_poly.pdbx_seq_one_letter_code
_entity_poly.pdbx_strand_id
1 'polypeptide(L)'
;MTTKSAREDRKKYWAEIATFMEQASNVGDTRKLYQLIRKTSGKLSSLSDSVRDVNGGFIADNATKVERKREHFEHLLNFDTEPTAPCSHLQQGLLHLSLIQCHATRHLNKN
;
A
#
# COMPACT_ATOMS: atom_id res chain seq x y z
N MET A 1 4.57 22.50 48.01
CA MET A 1 3.77 22.10 46.84
C MET A 1 4.71 21.91 45.66
N THR A 2 5.14 20.68 45.35
CA THR A 2 6.03 20.40 44.22
C THR A 2 5.25 20.46 42.92
N THR A 3 5.62 21.39 42.03
CA THR A 3 5.06 21.51 40.69
C THR A 3 5.38 20.24 39.89
N LYS A 4 4.35 19.47 39.54
CA LYS A 4 4.51 18.29 38.66
C LYS A 4 4.91 18.78 37.27
N SER A 5 6.01 18.24 36.75
CA SER A 5 6.57 18.64 35.45
C SER A 5 6.49 17.46 34.49
N ALA A 6 5.73 17.63 33.41
CA ALA A 6 5.60 16.61 32.36
C ALA A 6 6.96 16.20 31.75
N ARG A 7 7.95 17.10 31.78
CA ARG A 7 9.31 16.80 31.33
C ARG A 7 10.01 15.80 32.27
N GLU A 8 9.86 15.98 33.57
CA GLU A 8 10.46 15.09 34.57
C GLU A 8 9.75 13.74 34.60
N ASP A 9 8.42 13.73 34.47
CA ASP A 9 7.64 12.48 34.37
C ASP A 9 8.07 11.65 33.14
N ARG A 10 8.30 12.30 32.00
CA ARG A 10 8.79 11.64 30.78
C ARG A 10 10.19 11.05 30.99
N LYS A 11 11.11 11.80 31.58
CA LYS A 11 12.47 11.31 31.86
C LYS A 11 12.43 10.09 32.78
N LYS A 12 11.63 10.16 33.85
CA LYS A 12 11.44 9.07 34.79
C LYS A 12 10.90 7.81 34.10
N TYR A 13 9.87 7.96 33.27
CA TYR A 13 9.31 6.85 32.50
C TYR A 13 10.37 6.14 31.64
N TRP A 14 11.18 6.89 30.88
CA TRP A 14 12.21 6.29 30.03
C TRP A 14 13.35 5.64 30.83
N ALA A 15 13.72 6.23 31.97
CA ALA A 15 14.69 5.63 32.88
C ALA A 15 14.20 4.28 33.43
N GLU A 16 12.95 4.21 33.89
CA GLU A 16 12.34 2.97 34.39
C GLU A 16 12.29 1.89 33.30
N ILE A 17 11.92 2.26 32.07
CA ILE A 17 11.90 1.34 30.92
C ILE A 17 13.30 0.78 30.62
N ALA A 18 14.33 1.62 30.66
CA ALA A 18 15.71 1.18 30.44
C ALA A 18 16.16 0.18 31.51
N THR A 19 15.86 0.46 32.78
CA THR A 19 16.15 -0.45 33.90
C THR A 19 15.46 -1.82 33.72
N PHE A 20 14.19 -1.84 33.29
CA PHE A 20 13.49 -3.09 33.06
C PHE A 20 14.07 -3.90 31.89
N MET A 21 14.53 -3.22 30.83
CA MET A 21 15.19 -3.89 29.70
C MET A 21 16.51 -4.54 30.13
N GLU A 22 17.33 -3.82 30.90
CA GLU A 22 18.58 -4.34 31.44
C GLU A 22 18.35 -5.54 32.37
N GLN A 23 17.39 -5.44 33.29
CA GLN A 23 17.02 -6.53 34.19
C GLN A 23 16.55 -7.78 33.42
N ALA A 24 15.67 -7.60 32.44
CA ALA A 24 15.19 -8.71 31.60
C ALA A 24 16.34 -9.37 30.82
N SER A 25 17.28 -8.58 30.30
CA SER A 25 18.48 -9.09 29.62
C SER A 25 19.38 -9.87 30.56
N ASN A 26 19.68 -9.34 31.76
CA ASN A 26 20.56 -9.97 32.74
C ASN A 26 20.01 -11.30 33.27
N VAL A 27 18.69 -11.40 33.41
CA VAL A 27 18.01 -12.65 33.84
C VAL A 27 17.83 -13.63 32.68
N GLY A 28 18.01 -13.19 31.43
CA GLY A 28 17.72 -14.00 30.24
C GLY A 28 16.23 -14.16 29.95
N ASP A 29 15.37 -13.28 30.49
CA ASP A 29 13.93 -13.27 30.22
C ASP A 29 13.64 -12.63 28.85
N THR A 30 13.95 -13.39 27.80
CA THR A 30 13.80 -12.98 26.40
C THR A 30 12.37 -12.59 26.05
N ARG A 31 11.37 -13.21 26.69
CA ARG A 31 9.95 -12.89 26.50
C ARG A 31 9.64 -11.49 27.00
N LYS A 32 10.03 -11.14 28.23
CA LYS A 32 9.82 -9.79 28.76
C LYS A 32 10.61 -8.74 27.98
N LEU A 33 11.86 -9.05 27.62
CA LEU A 33 12.69 -8.15 26.82
C LEU A 33 12.02 -7.83 25.48
N TYR A 34 11.50 -8.84 24.77
CA TYR A 34 10.78 -8.65 23.52
C TYR A 34 9.51 -7.80 23.68
N GLN A 35 8.74 -8.01 24.76
CA GLN A 35 7.55 -7.21 25.06
C GLN A 35 7.90 -5.74 25.33
N LEU A 36 8.98 -5.46 26.06
CA LEU A 36 9.47 -4.11 26.30
C LEU A 36 9.90 -3.44 25.00
N ILE A 37 10.66 -4.13 24.15
CA ILE A 37 11.07 -3.63 22.83
C ILE A 37 9.84 -3.30 21.97
N ARG A 38 8.84 -4.18 21.90
CA ARG A 38 7.59 -3.93 21.18
C ARG A 38 6.87 -2.68 21.69
N LYS A 39 6.76 -2.52 23.01
CA LYS A 39 6.09 -1.37 23.65
C LYS A 39 6.81 -0.05 23.34
N THR A 40 8.13 -0.04 23.27
CA THR A 40 8.94 1.17 23.05
C THR A 40 9.18 1.48 21.58
N SER A 41 9.06 0.49 20.69
CA SER A 41 9.35 0.61 19.25
C SER A 41 8.32 1.46 18.47
N GLY A 42 7.40 2.16 19.15
CA GLY A 42 6.50 3.15 18.54
C GLY A 42 5.50 2.60 17.51
N LYS A 43 5.51 1.28 17.25
CA LYS A 43 4.71 0.64 16.22
C LYS A 43 3.63 -0.24 16.85
N LEU A 44 2.72 0.42 17.55
CA LEU A 44 1.33 0.22 17.21
C LEU A 44 1.00 1.46 16.39
N SER A 45 1.14 1.37 15.06
CA SER A 45 0.45 2.32 14.22
C SER A 45 -1.00 2.23 14.69
N SER A 46 -1.48 3.24 15.41
CA SER A 46 -2.89 3.58 15.32
C SER A 46 -3.15 3.53 13.84
N LEU A 47 -3.85 2.49 13.38
CA LEU A 47 -4.22 2.38 11.99
C LEU A 47 -4.85 3.73 11.71
N SER A 48 -4.18 4.54 10.89
CA SER A 48 -4.66 5.84 10.51
C SER A 48 -5.88 5.58 9.64
N ASP A 49 -6.99 5.22 10.27
CA ASP A 49 -8.28 5.01 9.62
C ASP A 49 -8.96 6.36 9.32
N SER A 50 -8.23 7.45 9.50
CA SER A 50 -8.61 8.76 9.00
C SER A 50 -8.44 8.80 7.49
N VAL A 51 -9.52 8.52 6.77
CA VAL A 51 -9.64 8.78 5.34
C VAL A 51 -10.11 10.22 5.15
N ARG A 52 -9.47 10.95 4.23
CA ARG A 52 -9.87 12.32 3.88
C ARG A 52 -10.74 12.33 2.62
N ASP A 53 -11.71 13.22 2.58
CA ASP A 53 -12.47 13.52 1.38
C ASP A 53 -11.62 14.29 0.36
N VAL A 54 -12.21 14.60 -0.80
CA VAL A 54 -11.58 15.37 -1.87
C VAL A 54 -11.20 16.80 -1.45
N ASN A 55 -11.85 17.36 -0.43
CA ASN A 55 -11.59 18.69 0.11
C ASN A 55 -10.58 18.65 1.29
N GLY A 56 -10.08 17.47 1.66
CA GLY A 56 -9.14 17.26 2.74
C GLY A 56 -9.75 17.14 4.14
N GLY A 57 -11.08 17.13 4.26
CA GLY A 57 -11.83 16.91 5.50
C GLY A 57 -11.88 15.42 5.91
N PHE A 58 -12.04 15.14 7.20
CA PHE A 58 -12.09 13.75 7.69
C PHE A 58 -13.46 13.11 7.47
N ILE A 59 -13.47 11.89 6.91
CA ILE A 59 -14.70 11.12 6.70
C ILE A 59 -14.97 10.26 7.95
N ALA A 60 -16.11 10.49 8.59
CA ALA A 60 -16.54 9.70 9.76
C ALA A 60 -17.30 8.42 9.37
N ASP A 61 -18.13 8.49 8.31
CA ASP A 61 -18.97 7.38 7.88
C ASP A 61 -18.15 6.28 7.16
N ASN A 62 -18.34 5.03 7.60
CA ASN A 62 -17.58 3.89 7.09
C ASN A 62 -17.93 3.56 5.63
N ALA A 63 -19.19 3.71 5.21
CA ALA A 63 -19.56 3.45 3.82
C ALA A 63 -18.85 4.45 2.89
N THR A 64 -18.86 5.73 3.27
CA THR A 64 -18.16 6.80 2.55
C THR A 64 -16.64 6.59 2.51
N LYS A 65 -16.02 6.05 3.57
CA LYS A 65 -14.60 5.67 3.55
C LYS A 65 -14.29 4.58 2.52
N VAL A 66 -15.17 3.59 2.36
CA VAL A 66 -15.01 2.52 1.38
C VAL A 66 -15.08 3.07 -0.04
N GLU A 67 -16.05 3.95 -0.32
CA GLU A 67 -16.17 4.59 -1.63
C GLU A 67 -14.95 5.44 -1.97
N ARG A 68 -14.46 6.21 -0.99
CA ARG A 68 -13.26 7.02 -1.19
C ARG A 68 -12.01 6.17 -1.44
N LYS A 69 -11.90 5.00 -0.80
CA LYS A 69 -10.83 4.04 -1.08
C LYS A 69 -10.96 3.46 -2.48
N ARG A 70 -12.17 3.06 -2.89
CA ARG A 70 -12.42 2.57 -4.26
C ARG A 70 -11.98 3.61 -5.29
N GLU A 71 -12.45 4.86 -5.19
CA GLU A 71 -12.04 5.95 -6.10
C GLU A 71 -10.52 6.13 -6.16
N HIS A 72 -9.85 6.10 -5.01
CA HIS A 72 -8.39 6.21 -4.96
C HIS A 72 -7.72 5.06 -5.70
N PHE A 73 -8.19 3.83 -5.52
CA PHE A 73 -7.65 2.66 -6.22
C PHE A 73 -8.00 2.66 -7.71
N GLU A 74 -9.19 3.10 -8.10
CA GLU A 74 -9.57 3.25 -9.51
C GLU A 74 -8.60 4.19 -10.23
N HIS A 75 -8.35 5.39 -9.69
CA HIS A 75 -7.37 6.30 -10.28
C HIS A 75 -5.93 5.78 -10.24
N LEU A 76 -5.56 5.06 -9.19
CA LEU A 76 -4.20 4.56 -9.02
C LEU A 76 -3.89 3.37 -9.92
N LEU A 77 -4.86 2.49 -10.14
CA LEU A 77 -4.67 1.24 -10.85
C LEU A 77 -5.09 1.32 -12.32
N ASN A 78 -5.99 2.23 -12.67
CA ASN A 78 -6.44 2.45 -14.04
C ASN A 78 -5.76 3.71 -14.59
N PHE A 79 -4.50 3.59 -14.99
CA PHE A 79 -3.82 4.60 -15.81
C PHE A 79 -4.42 4.57 -17.23
N ASP A 80 -5.28 5.54 -17.53
CA ASP A 80 -5.81 5.89 -18.85
C ASP A 80 -6.15 4.73 -19.80
N THR A 81 -7.33 4.13 -19.64
CA THR A 81 -8.10 3.66 -20.81
C THR A 81 -8.72 4.85 -21.52
N GLU A 82 -7.89 5.69 -22.14
CA GLU A 82 -8.38 6.49 -23.26
C GLU A 82 -8.72 5.52 -24.39
N PRO A 83 -9.93 5.55 -24.98
CA PRO A 83 -10.19 4.88 -26.25
C PRO A 83 -9.40 5.63 -27.33
N THR A 84 -8.10 5.37 -27.37
CA THR A 84 -7.28 5.71 -28.53
C THR A 84 -7.98 5.13 -29.73
N ALA A 85 -8.28 6.02 -30.68
CA ALA A 85 -8.80 5.83 -32.03
C ALA A 85 -8.88 4.36 -32.53
N PRO A 86 -9.95 4.00 -33.26
CA PRO A 86 -10.09 2.65 -33.79
C PRO A 86 -8.83 2.28 -34.56
N CYS A 87 -8.18 1.22 -34.08
CA CYS A 87 -6.89 0.75 -34.56
C CYS A 87 -7.00 0.29 -36.03
N SER A 88 -6.95 1.25 -36.96
CA SER A 88 -6.98 1.03 -38.40
C SER A 88 -5.67 0.43 -38.93
N HIS A 89 -4.65 0.29 -38.08
CA HIS A 89 -3.35 -0.27 -38.45
C HIS A 89 -3.28 -1.80 -38.36
N LEU A 90 -4.14 -2.43 -37.56
CA LEU A 90 -4.20 -3.90 -37.50
C LEU A 90 -4.97 -4.53 -38.67
N GLN A 91 -5.81 -3.75 -39.37
CA GLN A 91 -6.52 -4.23 -40.56
C GLN A 91 -5.59 -4.41 -41.77
N GLN A 92 -4.56 -3.58 -41.92
CA GLN A 92 -3.59 -3.70 -43.02
C GLN A 92 -2.67 -4.92 -42.84
N GLY A 93 -2.30 -5.26 -41.59
CA GLY A 93 -1.51 -6.44 -41.28
C GLY A 93 -2.23 -7.77 -41.58
N LEU A 94 -3.54 -7.84 -41.29
CA LEU A 94 -4.34 -9.03 -41.57
C LEU A 94 -4.50 -9.30 -43.08
N LEU A 95 -4.67 -8.25 -43.89
CA LEU A 95 -4.78 -8.40 -45.34
C LEU A 95 -3.47 -8.94 -45.95
N HIS A 96 -2.32 -8.48 -45.47
CA HIS A 96 -1.02 -8.96 -45.95
C HIS A 96 -0.78 -10.44 -45.60
N LEU A 97 -1.17 -10.89 -44.40
CA LEU A 97 -1.08 -12.30 -44.00
C LEU A 97 -2.00 -13.21 -44.85
N SER A 98 -3.21 -12.74 -45.16
CA SER A 98 -4.17 -13.50 -45.97
C SER A 98 -3.71 -13.68 -47.42
N LEU A 99 -3.05 -12.67 -48.00
CA LEU A 99 -2.49 -12.71 -49.36
C LEU A 99 -1.31 -13.68 -49.46
N ILE A 100 -0.44 -13.70 -48.44
CA ILE A 100 0.69 -14.63 -48.36
C ILE A 100 0.19 -16.08 -48.22
N GLN A 101 -0.84 -16.33 -47.39
CA GLN A 101 -1.42 -17.66 -47.21
C GLN A 101 -2.11 -18.18 -48.49
N CYS A 102 -2.80 -17.32 -49.26
CA CYS A 102 -3.39 -17.70 -50.55
C CYS A 102 -2.34 -18.07 -51.61
N HIS A 103 -1.19 -17.40 -51.62
CA HIS A 103 -0.13 -17.70 -52.58
C HIS A 103 0.57 -19.03 -52.27
N ALA A 104 0.81 -19.33 -50.99
CA ALA A 104 1.43 -20.60 -50.57
C ALA A 104 0.55 -21.82 -50.89
N THR A 105 -0.76 -21.72 -50.68
CA THR A 105 -1.71 -22.81 -51.00
C THR A 105 -1.89 -23.02 -52.50
N ARG A 106 -1.80 -21.96 -53.32
CA ARG A 106 -1.84 -22.08 -54.79
C ARG A 106 -0.58 -22.73 -55.36
N HIS A 107 0.58 -22.60 -54.71
CA HIS A 107 1.83 -23.23 -55.15
C HIS A 107 1.89 -24.73 -54.81
N LEU A 108 1.21 -25.18 -53.74
CA LEU A 108 1.22 -26.59 -53.30
C LEU A 108 0.19 -27.48 -54.01
N ASN A 109 -0.80 -26.89 -54.70
CA ASN A 109 -1.87 -27.64 -55.39
C ASN A 109 -1.67 -27.69 -56.93
N LYS A 110 -0.42 -27.56 -57.39
CA LYS A 110 -0.05 -27.50 -58.81
C LYS A 110 0.85 -28.66 -59.27
N ASN A 111 0.79 -29.79 -58.54
CA ASN A 111 1.36 -31.07 -58.95
C ASN A 111 0.25 -32.09 -59.10
#